data_AF-U4UJZ8-F1
#
_entry.id   AF-U4UJZ8-F1
#
_cell.length_a   1.000
_cell.length_b   1.000
_cell.length_c   1.000
_cell.angle_alpha   90.00
_cell.angle_beta   90.00
_cell.angle_gamma   90.00
#
_symmetry.space_group_name_H-M   'P 1'
#
loop_
_entity.id
_entity.type
_entity.pdbx_description
1 polymer ?
#
loop_
_entity_poly.entity_id
_entity_poly.type
_entity_poly.pdbx_seq_one_letter_code
_entity_poly.pdbx_strand_id
1 'polypeptide(L)'
;MYSRSVGIKNLISSAIVRRRLSLTARNFQEESAVVETREVTKDRSQQVPLETSLRYLKSAAYKQTYGNQPVWVPYRRNHKGAIPPRHTRKTCIRNEEISTGNPCPICRDELALCWATAKLGFAEGDNWSWKFALRELMTMDY
;
A
#
# COMPACT_ATOMS: atom_id res chain seq x y z
N MET A 1 77.12 16.62 0.30
CA MET A 1 76.81 15.55 -0.67
C MET A 1 75.40 15.78 -1.21
N TYR A 2 75.27 15.87 -2.54
CA TYR A 2 74.13 15.57 -3.44
C TYR A 2 72.73 15.38 -2.80
N SER A 3 71.60 15.88 -3.30
CA SER A 3 71.14 15.88 -4.68
C SER A 3 69.76 16.57 -4.86
N ARG A 4 69.64 17.20 -6.02
CA ARG A 4 68.50 17.50 -6.92
C ARG A 4 67.07 17.06 -6.57
N SER A 5 66.14 18.02 -6.81
CA SER A 5 64.85 17.95 -7.54
C SER A 5 63.78 16.95 -7.05
N VAL A 6 62.48 17.24 -7.02
CA VAL A 6 61.62 17.67 -8.15
C VAL A 6 60.37 18.33 -7.57
N GLY A 7 60.03 19.52 -8.03
CA GLY A 7 58.73 20.14 -7.76
C GLY A 7 57.65 19.55 -8.67
N ILE A 8 56.49 19.21 -8.10
CA ILE A 8 55.28 18.91 -8.87
C ILE A 8 54.36 20.12 -8.72
N LYS A 9 54.45 21.03 -9.70
CA LYS A 9 53.44 22.06 -9.96
C LYS A 9 52.32 21.40 -10.75
N ASN A 10 51.28 20.91 -10.07
CA ASN A 10 50.07 20.49 -10.76
C ASN A 10 49.10 21.68 -10.88
N LEU A 11 49.20 22.27 -12.07
CA LEU A 11 48.35 23.27 -12.68
C LEU A 11 46.93 22.71 -12.82
N ILE A 12 46.03 23.07 -11.91
CA ILE A 12 44.60 23.09 -12.27
C ILE A 12 44.37 24.44 -12.93
N SER A 13 44.70 24.48 -14.22
CA SER A 13 44.44 25.60 -15.12
C SER A 13 42.95 25.94 -15.07
N SER A 14 42.67 27.20 -14.77
CA SER A 14 41.35 27.80 -14.82
C SER A 14 40.76 27.71 -16.23
N ALA A 15 39.91 26.70 -16.46
CA ALA A 15 38.91 26.74 -17.52
C ALA A 15 37.55 26.77 -16.82
N ILE A 16 37.12 27.98 -16.44
CA ILE A 16 35.74 28.26 -16.07
C ILE A 16 34.92 27.99 -17.32
N VAL A 17 34.47 26.76 -17.48
CA VAL A 17 33.48 26.36 -18.47
C VAL A 17 32.20 27.07 -18.05
N ARG A 18 32.00 28.31 -18.55
CA ARG A 18 30.69 28.97 -18.56
C ARG A 18 29.83 28.21 -19.56
N ARG A 19 29.35 27.03 -19.18
CA ARG A 19 28.22 26.40 -19.86
C ARG A 19 27.02 27.31 -19.62
N ARG A 20 26.75 28.16 -20.61
CA ARG A 20 25.53 28.95 -20.71
C ARG A 20 24.39 27.94 -20.88
N LEU A 21 23.72 27.60 -19.78
CA LEU A 21 22.51 26.80 -19.82
C LEU A 21 21.49 27.56 -20.68
N SER A 22 21.22 27.06 -21.89
CA SER A 22 20.12 27.57 -22.70
C SER A 22 18.82 27.14 -22.02
N LEU A 23 18.22 28.05 -21.28
CA LEU A 23 16.85 27.92 -20.77
C LEU A 23 15.90 27.98 -21.98
N THR A 24 15.76 26.87 -22.71
CA THR A 24 14.55 26.68 -23.51
C THR A 24 13.45 26.41 -22.49
N ALA A 25 12.64 27.43 -22.20
CA ALA A 25 11.42 27.28 -21.44
C ALA A 25 10.53 26.26 -22.17
N ARG A 26 10.57 25.01 -21.72
CA ARG A 26 9.55 24.04 -22.08
C ARG A 26 8.28 24.56 -21.42
N ASN A 27 7.27 24.89 -22.23
CA ASN A 27 5.92 25.14 -21.73
C ASN A 27 5.46 23.86 -21.02
N PHE A 28 5.66 23.82 -19.71
CA PHE A 28 5.09 22.78 -18.86
C PHE A 28 3.61 23.10 -18.81
N GLN A 29 2.82 22.43 -19.65
CA GLN A 29 1.38 22.45 -19.48
C GLN A 29 1.10 21.73 -18.16
N GLU A 30 0.80 22.53 -17.13
CA GLU A 30 0.37 22.07 -15.83
C GLU A 30 -1.05 21.53 -15.99
N GLU A 31 -1.17 20.30 -16.48
CA GLU A 31 -2.42 19.54 -16.44
C GLU A 31 -2.65 19.16 -14.99
N SER A 32 -3.26 20.09 -14.23
CA SER A 32 -3.56 19.92 -12.81
C SER A 32 -4.64 18.84 -12.68
N ALA A 33 -4.22 17.58 -12.62
CA ALA A 33 -5.10 16.49 -12.22
C ALA A 33 -5.69 16.87 -10.85
N VAL A 34 -7.01 17.07 -10.81
CA VAL A 34 -7.73 17.38 -9.57
C VAL A 34 -7.63 16.14 -8.68
N VAL A 35 -6.70 16.17 -7.74
CA VAL A 35 -6.57 15.14 -6.71
C VAL A 35 -7.68 15.40 -5.70
N GLU A 36 -8.80 14.69 -5.82
CA GLU A 36 -9.82 14.68 -4.78
C GLU A 36 -9.24 14.09 -3.50
N THR A 37 -8.93 14.94 -2.53
CA THR A 37 -8.55 14.51 -1.18
C THR A 37 -9.81 14.06 -0.44
N ARG A 38 -10.06 12.75 -0.39
CA ARG A 38 -11.09 12.20 0.51
C ARG A 38 -10.58 12.24 1.94
N GLU A 39 -11.39 12.74 2.86
CA GLU A 39 -11.08 12.68 4.29
C GLU A 39 -11.10 11.20 4.73
N VAL A 40 -9.96 10.71 5.22
CA VAL A 40 -9.86 9.35 5.74
C VAL A 40 -10.48 9.32 7.13
N THR A 41 -11.77 9.02 7.21
CA THR A 41 -12.45 8.81 8.49
C THR A 41 -12.08 7.43 9.06
N LYS A 42 -12.03 7.31 10.39
CA LYS A 42 -11.69 6.04 11.07
C LYS A 42 -12.91 5.15 11.32
N ASP A 43 -14.08 5.60 10.87
CA ASP A 43 -15.36 5.00 11.19
C ASP A 43 -15.60 3.74 10.36
N ARG A 44 -16.09 2.70 11.02
CA ARG A 44 -16.36 1.36 10.47
C ARG A 44 -17.77 0.88 10.85
N SER A 45 -18.67 1.82 11.09
CA SER A 45 -20.09 1.56 11.38
C SER A 45 -20.86 1.08 10.14
N GLN A 46 -20.44 1.53 8.94
CA GLN A 46 -21.12 1.20 7.69
C GLN A 46 -20.90 -0.26 7.29
N GLN A 47 -22.00 -0.97 7.05
CA GLN A 47 -21.98 -2.34 6.55
C GLN A 47 -21.83 -2.32 5.03
N VAL A 48 -20.72 -2.87 4.52
CA VAL A 48 -20.50 -3.02 3.08
C VAL A 48 -21.12 -4.35 2.60
N PRO A 49 -21.95 -4.34 1.55
CA PRO A 49 -22.52 -5.57 0.99
C PRO A 49 -21.46 -6.41 0.26
N LEU A 50 -21.73 -7.69 0.08
CA LEU A 50 -20.78 -8.66 -0.49
C LEU A 50 -20.43 -8.30 -1.93
N GLU A 51 -21.43 -7.88 -2.70
CA GLU A 51 -21.33 -7.54 -4.12
C GLU A 51 -20.36 -6.39 -4.34
N THR A 52 -20.39 -5.38 -3.46
CA THR A 52 -19.45 -4.25 -3.50
C THR A 52 -18.03 -4.69 -3.20
N SER A 53 -17.85 -5.61 -2.25
CA SER A 53 -16.53 -6.17 -1.91
C SER A 53 -15.94 -6.95 -3.10
N LEU A 54 -16.76 -7.79 -3.76
CA LEU A 54 -16.38 -8.53 -4.96
C LEU A 54 -16.05 -7.60 -6.14
N ARG A 55 -16.85 -6.56 -6.33
CA ARG A 55 -16.61 -5.53 -7.36
C ARG A 55 -15.30 -4.78 -7.09
N TYR A 56 -14.99 -4.51 -5.83
CA TYR A 56 -13.73 -3.86 -5.44
C TYR A 56 -12.52 -4.74 -5.76
N LEU A 57 -12.56 -6.04 -5.45
CA LEU A 57 -11.45 -6.96 -5.78
C LEU A 57 -11.17 -7.04 -7.28
N LYS A 58 -12.21 -6.91 -8.12
CA LYS A 58 -12.09 -6.87 -9.58
C LYS A 58 -11.66 -5.50 -10.13
N SER A 59 -11.74 -4.45 -9.32
CA SER A 59 -11.51 -3.08 -9.75
C SER A 59 -10.05 -2.81 -10.12
N ALA A 60 -9.82 -1.81 -10.98
CA ALA A 60 -8.48 -1.35 -11.32
C ALA A 60 -7.75 -0.77 -10.10
N ALA A 61 -8.48 -0.17 -9.14
CA ALA A 61 -7.90 0.40 -7.93
C ALA A 61 -7.18 -0.67 -7.08
N TYR A 62 -7.82 -1.83 -6.86
CA TYR A 62 -7.21 -2.94 -6.11
C TYR A 62 -5.95 -3.47 -6.81
N LYS A 63 -6.01 -3.61 -8.14
CA LYS A 63 -4.86 -4.03 -8.96
C LYS A 63 -3.72 -2.99 -8.93
N GLN A 64 -4.03 -1.70 -8.85
CA GLN A 64 -3.00 -0.66 -8.74
C GLN A 64 -2.34 -0.65 -7.35
N THR A 65 -3.10 -0.90 -6.28
CA THR A 65 -2.56 -0.88 -4.91
C THR A 65 -1.74 -2.12 -4.57
N TYR A 66 -2.21 -3.30 -4.97
CA TYR A 66 -1.60 -4.58 -4.58
C TYR A 66 -0.92 -5.32 -5.74
N GLY A 67 -1.31 -5.02 -6.99
CA GLY A 67 -0.80 -5.72 -8.16
C GLY A 67 -1.08 -7.22 -8.10
N ASN A 68 -0.01 -7.99 -8.30
CA ASN A 68 -0.03 -9.45 -8.23
C ASN A 68 0.36 -9.98 -6.84
N GLN A 69 0.64 -9.10 -5.87
CA GLN A 69 1.07 -9.48 -4.54
C GLN A 69 -0.15 -9.62 -3.60
N PRO A 70 -0.09 -10.54 -2.61
CA PRO A 70 -1.14 -10.64 -1.63
C PRO A 70 -1.18 -9.41 -0.69
N VAL A 71 -2.38 -9.06 -0.22
CA VAL A 71 -2.70 -7.85 0.57
C VAL A 71 -1.79 -7.65 1.79
N TRP A 72 -1.31 -8.72 2.41
CA TRP A 72 -0.52 -8.65 3.64
C TRP A 72 0.97 -8.36 3.42
N VAL A 73 1.48 -8.43 2.19
CA VAL A 73 2.90 -8.15 1.87
C VAL A 73 3.32 -6.73 2.27
N PRO A 74 2.57 -5.66 1.93
CA PRO A 74 2.91 -4.31 2.37
C PRO A 74 2.71 -4.08 3.87
N TYR A 75 2.18 -5.06 4.62
CA TYR A 75 1.88 -4.91 6.04
C TYR A 75 3.01 -5.40 6.95
N ARG A 76 3.54 -4.49 7.77
CA ARG A 76 4.51 -4.81 8.83
C ARG A 76 3.94 -4.51 10.22
N ARG A 77 4.07 -5.47 11.14
CA ARG A 77 3.64 -5.31 12.54
C ARG A 77 4.68 -4.58 13.37
N ASN A 78 4.21 -3.68 14.22
CA ASN A 78 5.03 -3.04 15.25
C ASN A 78 4.95 -3.89 16.51
N HIS A 79 6.07 -4.45 16.95
CA HIS A 79 6.22 -5.16 18.21
C HIS A 79 7.58 -4.83 18.83
N LYS A 80 7.71 -5.04 20.13
CA LYS A 80 8.98 -4.84 20.84
C LYS A 80 9.90 -6.03 20.59
N GLY A 81 11.18 -5.77 20.34
CA GLY A 81 12.21 -6.80 20.16
C GLY A 81 12.19 -7.49 18.79
N ALA A 82 13.11 -8.44 18.60
CA ALA A 82 13.26 -9.17 17.34
C ALA A 82 12.15 -10.21 17.11
N ILE A 83 11.68 -10.85 18.19
CA ILE A 83 10.67 -11.91 18.12
C ILE A 83 9.29 -11.31 18.42
N PRO A 84 8.31 -11.44 17.51
CA PRO A 84 6.96 -10.99 17.77
C PRO A 84 6.28 -11.84 18.86
N PRO A 85 5.29 -11.29 19.57
CA PRO A 85 4.44 -12.08 20.45
C PRO A 85 3.74 -13.19 19.66
N ARG A 86 3.57 -14.36 20.31
CA ARG A 86 2.96 -15.55 19.68
C ARG A 86 1.55 -15.28 19.13
N HIS A 87 0.79 -14.45 19.83
CA HIS A 87 -0.58 -14.10 19.43
C HIS A 87 -0.68 -12.63 19.07
N THR A 88 -1.45 -12.35 18.03
CA THR A 88 -1.86 -10.99 17.67
C THR A 88 -2.91 -10.44 18.62
N ARG A 89 -3.11 -9.12 18.59
CA ARG A 89 -4.27 -8.47 19.20
C ARG A 89 -5.58 -9.12 18.73
N LYS A 90 -6.59 -9.14 19.61
CA LYS A 90 -7.90 -9.76 19.33
C LYS A 90 -8.67 -9.01 18.24
N THR A 91 -8.75 -7.68 18.34
CA THR A 91 -9.45 -6.82 17.37
C THR A 91 -8.66 -5.54 17.12
N CYS A 92 -8.78 -4.99 15.90
CA CYS A 92 -8.28 -3.64 15.58
C CYS A 92 -9.36 -2.57 15.80
N ILE A 93 -10.61 -2.95 15.58
CA ILE A 93 -11.81 -2.11 15.69
C ILE A 93 -12.38 -2.26 17.10
N ARG A 94 -12.70 -1.12 17.72
CA ARG A 94 -13.40 -1.04 19.02
C ARG A 94 -14.44 0.07 18.90
N ASN A 95 -15.67 -0.18 19.35
CA ASN A 95 -16.78 0.78 19.24
C ASN A 95 -16.94 1.33 17.82
N GLU A 96 -16.86 0.46 16.81
CA GLU A 96 -17.00 0.83 15.39
C GLU A 96 -15.93 1.80 14.86
N GLU A 97 -14.89 2.10 15.64
CA GLU A 97 -13.76 2.95 15.23
C GLU A 97 -12.45 2.17 15.23
N ILE A 98 -11.54 2.53 14.31
CA ILE A 98 -10.16 2.06 14.35
C ILE A 98 -9.42 2.72 15.53
N SER A 99 -9.43 2.04 16.66
CA SER A 99 -8.66 2.43 17.86
C SER A 99 -7.13 2.28 17.71
N THR A 100 -6.65 1.62 16.65
CA THR A 100 -5.24 1.26 16.49
C THR A 100 -4.53 2.09 15.43
N GLY A 101 -3.37 2.67 15.73
CA GLY A 101 -2.60 3.45 14.74
C GLY A 101 -2.04 2.65 13.55
N ASN A 102 -1.82 1.33 13.71
CA ASN A 102 -1.42 0.43 12.63
C ASN A 102 -2.40 -0.77 12.51
N PRO A 103 -3.57 -0.57 11.88
CA PRO A 103 -4.61 -1.61 11.72
C PRO A 103 -4.13 -2.76 10.85
N CYS A 104 -4.80 -3.91 10.95
CA CYS A 104 -4.49 -5.08 10.12
C CYS A 104 -4.79 -4.76 8.64
N PRO A 105 -4.19 -5.43 7.64
CA PRO A 105 -4.46 -5.13 6.23
C PRO A 105 -5.95 -5.22 5.88
N ILE A 106 -6.64 -6.21 6.45
CA ILE A 106 -8.10 -6.39 6.29
C ILE A 106 -8.88 -5.25 6.96
N CYS A 107 -8.42 -4.78 8.11
CA CYS A 107 -9.06 -3.74 8.91
C CYS A 107 -8.74 -2.33 8.41
N ARG A 108 -7.72 -2.20 7.55
CA ARG A 108 -7.28 -0.93 6.94
C ARG A 108 -8.16 -0.60 5.76
N ASP A 109 -8.48 -1.59 4.95
CA ASP A 109 -9.34 -1.42 3.79
C ASP A 109 -10.81 -1.50 4.22
N GLU A 110 -11.63 -0.54 3.82
CA GLU A 110 -13.06 -0.48 4.17
C GLU A 110 -13.87 -1.50 3.37
N LEU A 111 -13.41 -1.78 2.16
CA LEU A 111 -14.10 -2.58 1.15
C LEU A 111 -13.64 -4.05 1.14
N ALA A 112 -12.56 -4.38 1.86
CA ALA A 112 -12.02 -5.73 1.93
C ALA A 112 -12.75 -6.55 3.00
N LEU A 113 -13.89 -7.12 2.64
CA LEU A 113 -14.70 -8.01 3.48
C LEU A 113 -15.07 -7.39 4.84
N CYS A 114 -16.14 -6.58 4.81
CA CYS A 114 -16.94 -6.33 5.99
C CYS A 114 -17.41 -7.68 6.59
N TRP A 115 -17.03 -7.90 7.86
CA TRP A 115 -17.40 -9.00 8.74
C TRP A 115 -18.91 -9.26 8.87
N ALA A 116 -19.77 -8.36 8.37
CA ALA A 116 -21.23 -8.52 8.41
C ALA A 116 -21.76 -9.56 7.40
N THR A 117 -21.05 -9.82 6.30
CA THR A 117 -21.49 -10.83 5.32
C THR A 117 -21.40 -12.26 5.86
N ALA A 118 -20.50 -12.50 6.83
CA ALA A 118 -20.47 -13.77 7.59
C ALA A 118 -21.63 -13.90 8.59
N LYS A 119 -22.24 -12.78 9.01
CA LYS A 119 -23.40 -12.80 9.93
C LYS A 119 -24.71 -13.09 9.19
N LEU A 120 -24.83 -12.63 7.94
CA LEU A 120 -26.00 -12.92 7.09
C LEU A 120 -25.89 -14.31 6.41
N GLY A 121 -24.68 -14.75 6.05
CA GLY A 121 -24.44 -16.10 5.50
C GLY A 121 -24.53 -17.26 6.51
N PHE A 122 -24.92 -16.99 7.76
CA PHE A 122 -25.18 -18.02 8.79
C PHE A 122 -26.69 -18.13 9.13
N ALA A 123 -27.52 -17.25 8.59
CA ALA A 123 -28.96 -17.21 8.86
C ALA A 123 -29.78 -17.99 7.82
N GLU A 124 -29.23 -18.19 6.62
CA GLU A 124 -29.85 -19.03 5.60
C GLU A 124 -29.17 -20.39 5.64
N GLY A 125 -29.83 -21.32 6.32
CA GLY A 125 -29.38 -22.69 6.44
C GLY A 125 -29.36 -23.34 5.07
N ASP A 126 -28.18 -23.47 4.49
CA ASP A 126 -27.87 -24.50 3.52
C ASP A 126 -26.43 -24.98 3.73
N ASN A 127 -26.34 -26.28 3.93
CA ASN A 127 -25.11 -27.04 4.03
C ASN A 127 -24.28 -26.78 2.76
N TRP A 128 -23.00 -26.38 2.88
CA TRP A 128 -21.86 -26.99 2.15
C TRP A 128 -20.56 -26.18 2.26
N SER A 129 -19.54 -26.83 2.84
CA SER A 129 -18.12 -26.79 2.50
C SER A 129 -17.54 -25.52 1.82
N TRP A 130 -17.12 -24.56 2.64
CA TRP A 130 -16.24 -23.43 2.27
C TRP A 130 -14.92 -23.83 1.56
N LYS A 131 -14.53 -25.11 1.61
CA LYS A 131 -13.33 -25.62 0.92
C LYS A 131 -13.47 -25.69 -0.61
N PHE A 132 -14.70 -25.68 -1.15
CA PHE A 132 -14.92 -25.74 -2.60
C PHE A 132 -14.99 -24.35 -3.25
N ALA A 133 -15.71 -23.40 -2.66
CA ALA A 133 -15.90 -22.05 -3.25
C ALA A 133 -14.59 -21.23 -3.36
N LEU A 134 -13.66 -21.38 -2.40
CA LEU A 134 -12.35 -20.70 -2.46
C LEU A 134 -11.41 -21.30 -3.51
N ARG A 135 -11.58 -22.58 -3.87
CA ARG A 135 -10.76 -23.24 -4.90
C ARG A 135 -11.19 -22.80 -6.30
N GLU A 136 -12.49 -22.68 -6.55
CA GLU A 136 -13.03 -22.19 -7.83
C GLU A 136 -12.80 -20.69 -8.06
N LEU A 137 -12.91 -19.85 -7.02
CA LEU A 137 -12.62 -18.41 -7.14
C LEU A 137 -11.15 -18.07 -7.40
N MET A 138 -10.21 -18.99 -7.09
CA MET A 138 -8.78 -18.81 -7.36
C MET A 138 -8.31 -19.50 -8.65
N THR A 139 -9.14 -20.32 -9.31
CA THR A 139 -8.77 -21.02 -10.57
C THR A 139 -9.47 -20.48 -11.81
N MET A 140 -10.32 -19.46 -11.70
CA MET A 140 -10.85 -18.76 -12.88
C MET A 140 -9.87 -17.68 -13.34
N ASP A 141 -9.05 -18.13 -14.30
CA ASP A 141 -8.36 -17.38 -15.36
C ASP A 141 -7.12 -16.55 -14.97
N TYR A 142 -5.98 -17.24 -15.04
CA TYR A 142 -4.72 -16.74 -15.63
C TYR A 142 -4.66 -17.14 -17.10
#